data_AF-A0A9X0ANY1-F1
#
_entry.id   AF-A0A9X0ANY1-F1
#
_cell.length_a   1.000
_cell.length_b   1.000
_cell.length_c   1.000
_cell.angle_alpha   90.00
_cell.angle_beta   90.00
_cell.angle_gamma   90.00
#
_symmetry.space_group_name_H-M   'P 1'
#
loop_
_entity.id
_entity.type
_entity.pdbx_description
1 polymer ?
#
loop_
_entity_poly.entity_id
_entity_poly.type
_entity_poly.pdbx_seq_one_letter_code
_entity_poly.pdbx_strand_id
1 'polypeptide(L)'
;MRAQDLPAFNDMSPVKGMPQGTAWGLFDKNGERDNCGTLNLLKPENTLEASKEIKSGRSVALKSLGSPIHIPLLQQPPPLPGAHKNGIEAWTTCGIVGRGILIDYVAYAQRRNISYLPVSRHGISIETIEEIAREQGVIFRQADILIVRSEFVKWYEEAGAEERIQSVKNAHESAGVKRCKETVEWIWNGHFPAVAGDTVGFGCSPPAEKHSEWVLHDWLLALL
;
A
#
# COMPACT_ATOMS: atom_id res chain seq x y z
N MET A 1 -1.72 -0.88 22.63
CA MET A 1 -2.94 -0.64 21.83
C MET A 1 -3.22 -1.86 20.97
N ARG A 2 -4.47 -2.35 20.94
CA ARG A 2 -4.95 -3.34 19.96
C ARG A 2 -5.64 -2.59 18.83
N ALA A 3 -5.79 -3.22 17.66
CA ALA A 3 -6.48 -2.60 16.53
C ALA A 3 -7.91 -2.15 16.90
N GLN A 4 -8.65 -2.95 17.66
CA GLN A 4 -9.98 -2.57 18.17
C GLN A 4 -10.01 -1.35 19.11
N ASP A 5 -8.87 -0.91 19.63
CA ASP A 5 -8.77 0.27 20.49
C ASP A 5 -8.48 1.54 19.68
N LEU A 6 -8.27 1.43 18.36
CA LEU A 6 -8.05 2.57 17.45
C LEU A 6 -9.40 3.23 17.11
N PRO A 7 -9.44 4.58 17.03
CA PRO A 7 -10.63 5.28 16.54
C PRO A 7 -10.83 5.02 15.05
N ALA A 8 -12.09 5.06 14.60
CA ALA A 8 -12.37 5.13 13.16
C ALA A 8 -11.77 6.42 12.57
N PHE A 9 -11.49 6.43 11.27
CA PHE A 9 -10.84 7.55 10.59
C PHE A 9 -11.53 8.90 10.86
N ASN A 10 -12.86 8.93 10.81
CA ASN A 10 -13.65 10.14 11.04
C ASN A 10 -13.71 10.55 12.54
N ASP A 11 -13.40 9.66 13.46
CA ASP A 11 -13.43 9.87 14.91
C ASP A 11 -12.03 10.17 15.50
N MET A 12 -11.00 10.28 14.64
CA MET A 12 -9.64 10.61 15.08
C MET A 12 -9.60 12.01 15.70
N SER A 13 -8.83 12.13 16.79
CA SER A 13 -8.60 13.45 17.40
C SER A 13 -7.81 14.35 16.45
N PRO A 14 -8.17 15.64 16.33
CA PRO A 14 -7.49 16.54 15.42
C PRO A 14 -6.05 16.82 15.89
N VAL A 15 -5.12 16.82 14.94
CA VAL A 15 -3.73 17.23 15.15
C VAL A 15 -3.56 18.67 14.68
N LYS A 16 -3.13 19.56 15.57
CA LYS A 16 -3.01 21.01 15.29
C LYS A 16 -2.15 21.25 14.04
N GLY A 17 -2.74 21.92 13.04
CA GLY A 17 -2.06 22.30 11.80
C GLY A 17 -1.98 21.18 10.74
N MET A 18 -2.59 20.03 10.99
CA MET A 18 -2.66 18.91 10.05
C MET A 18 -4.11 18.66 9.61
N PRO A 19 -4.32 18.04 8.44
CA PRO A 19 -5.64 17.56 8.03
C PRO A 19 -6.25 16.55 9.02
N GLN A 20 -7.59 16.48 9.06
CA GLN A 20 -8.30 15.46 9.82
C GLN A 20 -7.92 14.06 9.32
N GLY A 21 -7.64 13.13 10.24
CA GLY A 21 -7.17 11.78 9.88
C GLY A 21 -5.65 11.64 9.89
N THR A 22 -4.97 12.36 10.78
CA THR A 22 -3.52 12.21 11.03
C THR A 22 -3.31 11.37 12.30
N ALA A 23 -2.56 10.27 12.23
CA ALA A 23 -2.37 9.34 13.36
C ALA A 23 -1.26 9.75 14.34
N TRP A 24 -0.67 10.94 14.17
CA TRP A 24 0.47 11.37 14.95
C TRP A 24 0.16 11.47 16.44
N GLY A 25 0.96 10.79 17.25
CA GLY A 25 0.77 10.73 18.70
C GLY A 25 -0.19 9.65 19.18
N LEU A 26 -0.91 8.97 18.28
CA LEU A 26 -1.85 7.92 18.64
C LEU A 26 -1.15 6.67 19.20
N PHE A 27 0.02 6.34 18.64
CA PHE A 27 0.81 5.16 19.02
C PHE A 27 1.87 5.46 20.09
N ASP A 28 2.02 6.72 20.51
CA ASP A 28 2.96 7.14 21.54
C ASP A 28 2.69 6.39 22.86
N LYS A 29 3.75 6.03 23.58
CA LYS A 29 3.64 5.29 24.85
C LYS A 29 4.52 5.95 25.90
N ASN A 30 3.97 6.15 27.09
CA ASN A 30 4.72 6.66 28.26
C ASN A 30 5.46 7.98 27.99
N GLY A 31 4.93 8.84 27.12
CA GLY A 31 5.56 10.11 26.73
C GLY A 31 6.64 10.00 25.66
N GLU A 32 6.94 8.79 25.18
CA GLU A 32 7.85 8.56 24.05
C GLU A 32 7.09 8.53 22.72
N ARG A 33 7.69 9.18 21.71
CA ARG A 33 7.13 9.23 20.35
C ARG A 33 7.29 7.88 19.66
N ASP A 34 6.21 7.41 19.05
CA ASP A 34 6.26 6.24 18.20
C ASP A 34 6.89 6.55 16.82
N ASN A 35 7.56 5.57 16.23
CA ASN A 35 8.19 5.65 14.90
C ASN A 35 7.77 4.48 13.97
N CYS A 36 6.79 3.67 14.37
CA CYS A 36 6.37 2.46 13.63
C CYS A 36 4.92 2.51 13.14
N GLY A 37 4.10 3.42 13.68
CA GLY A 37 2.70 3.60 13.32
C GLY A 37 1.89 2.32 13.51
N THR A 38 1.11 2.01 12.48
CA THR A 38 0.28 0.81 12.37
C THR A 38 1.07 -0.48 12.27
N LEU A 39 2.38 -0.48 11.99
CA LEU A 39 3.19 -1.71 12.11
C LEU A 39 3.21 -2.25 13.53
N ASN A 40 2.89 -1.44 14.54
CA ASN A 40 2.64 -1.91 15.91
C ASN A 40 1.47 -2.93 16.03
N LEU A 41 0.66 -3.06 14.98
CA LEU A 41 -0.40 -4.07 14.88
C LEU A 41 0.14 -5.46 14.48
N LEU A 42 1.34 -5.54 13.88
CA LEU A 42 2.03 -6.80 13.60
C LEU A 42 2.64 -7.36 14.89
N LYS A 43 1.82 -8.09 15.65
CA LYS A 43 2.18 -8.68 16.94
C LYS A 43 2.47 -10.17 16.83
N PRO A 44 3.24 -10.75 17.78
CA PRO A 44 3.50 -12.19 17.82
C PRO A 44 2.23 -13.04 17.73
N GLU A 45 1.14 -12.63 18.38
CA GLU A 45 -0.15 -13.33 18.33
C GLU A 45 -0.69 -13.43 16.89
N ASN A 46 -0.71 -12.31 16.16
CA ASN A 46 -1.22 -12.25 14.80
C ASN A 46 -0.29 -12.98 13.82
N THR A 47 1.03 -12.91 14.04
CA THR A 47 2.02 -13.69 13.29
C THR A 47 1.84 -15.19 13.51
N LEU A 48 1.57 -15.62 14.75
CA LEU A 48 1.29 -17.01 15.07
C LEU A 48 0.01 -17.50 14.38
N GLU A 49 -1.07 -16.69 14.38
CA GLU A 49 -2.28 -17.02 13.62
C GLU A 49 -2.02 -17.09 12.10
N ALA A 50 -1.24 -16.15 11.56
CA ALA A 50 -0.85 -16.15 10.14
C ALA A 50 -0.08 -17.42 9.75
N SER A 51 0.77 -17.94 10.65
CA SER A 51 1.52 -19.18 10.40
C SER A 51 0.62 -20.39 10.14
N LYS A 52 -0.62 -20.39 10.66
CA LYS A 52 -1.59 -21.45 10.43
C LYS A 52 -2.06 -21.51 8.98
N GLU A 53 -1.91 -20.44 8.20
CA GLU A 53 -2.23 -20.40 6.76
C GLU A 53 -1.19 -21.18 5.93
N ILE A 54 -0.02 -21.51 6.49
CA ILE A 54 1.02 -22.31 5.81
C ILE A 54 0.58 -23.77 5.76
N LYS A 55 0.05 -24.20 4.61
CA LYS A 55 -0.39 -25.59 4.39
C LYS A 55 0.52 -26.40 3.47
N SER A 56 1.12 -25.77 2.48
CA SER A 56 1.87 -26.45 1.41
C SER A 56 3.39 -26.31 1.52
N GLY A 57 3.89 -25.43 2.39
CA GLY A 57 5.31 -25.11 2.50
C GLY A 57 5.90 -24.38 1.28
N ARG A 58 5.07 -23.97 0.31
CA ARG A 58 5.52 -23.22 -0.86
C ARG A 58 5.90 -21.79 -0.48
N SER A 59 7.05 -21.35 -0.95
CA SER A 59 7.54 -19.98 -0.82
C SER A 59 7.68 -19.33 -2.18
N VAL A 60 7.27 -18.06 -2.28
CA VAL A 60 7.36 -17.25 -3.50
C VAL A 60 8.01 -15.93 -3.13
N ALA A 61 9.11 -15.59 -3.80
CA ALA A 61 9.73 -14.28 -3.63
C ALA A 61 8.94 -13.23 -4.43
N LEU A 62 8.51 -12.15 -3.78
CA LEU A 62 7.75 -11.06 -4.40
C LEU A 62 8.63 -9.90 -4.90
N LYS A 63 9.87 -10.21 -5.30
CA LYS A 63 10.80 -9.24 -5.90
C LYS A 63 10.88 -9.48 -7.42
N SER A 64 11.07 -8.41 -8.20
CA SER A 64 11.47 -8.58 -9.60
C SER A 64 12.79 -9.35 -9.65
N LEU A 65 12.89 -10.27 -10.61
CA LEU A 65 14.08 -11.11 -10.83
C LEU A 65 15.04 -10.48 -11.85
N GLY A 66 14.66 -9.36 -12.47
CA GLY A 66 15.46 -8.62 -13.44
C GLY A 66 16.41 -7.59 -12.84
N SER A 67 17.07 -6.84 -13.72
CA SER A 67 17.81 -5.62 -13.34
C SER A 67 16.88 -4.64 -12.62
N PRO A 68 17.39 -3.81 -11.69
CA PRO A 68 16.59 -2.80 -11.02
C PRO A 68 15.79 -1.99 -12.04
N ILE A 69 14.48 -1.88 -11.83
CA ILE A 69 13.61 -1.05 -12.65
C ILE A 69 14.12 0.39 -12.53
N HIS A 70 14.82 0.85 -13.56
CA HIS A 70 15.30 2.22 -13.61
C HIS A 70 14.19 3.09 -14.21
N ILE A 71 13.60 3.95 -13.37
CA ILE A 71 12.65 4.97 -13.77
C ILE A 71 13.41 6.30 -13.73
N PRO A 72 13.86 6.85 -14.89
CA PRO A 72 14.73 8.03 -14.92
C PRO A 72 14.15 9.28 -14.23
N LEU A 73 12.83 9.32 -14.06
CA LEU A 73 12.10 10.43 -13.42
C LEU A 73 12.16 10.42 -11.88
N LEU A 74 12.55 9.31 -11.25
CA LEU A 74 12.68 9.20 -9.80
C LEU A 74 14.15 9.30 -9.41
N GLN A 75 14.72 10.51 -9.50
CA GLN A 75 16.03 10.77 -8.91
C GLN A 75 15.87 10.79 -7.39
N GLN A 76 16.48 9.83 -6.70
CA GLN A 76 16.51 9.84 -5.25
C GLN A 76 17.48 10.92 -4.78
N PRO A 77 17.05 11.89 -3.95
CA PRO A 77 17.98 12.79 -3.29
C PRO A 77 18.93 11.97 -2.39
N PRO A 78 20.15 12.47 -2.12
CA PRO A 78 21.05 11.81 -1.18
C PRO A 78 20.38 11.68 0.20
N PRO A 79 20.69 10.62 0.97
CA PRO A 79 20.18 10.48 2.33
C PRO A 79 20.49 11.72 3.16
N LEU A 80 19.52 12.22 3.92
CA LEU A 80 19.73 13.33 4.84
C LEU A 80 20.52 12.83 6.06
N PRO A 81 21.75 13.32 6.33
CA PRO A 81 22.55 12.86 7.46
C PRO A 81 21.84 13.17 8.80
N GLY A 82 21.74 12.18 9.69
CA GLY A 82 21.22 12.36 11.06
C GLY A 82 19.69 12.33 11.20
N ALA A 83 18.95 12.05 10.12
CA ALA A 83 17.51 11.84 10.19
C ALA A 83 17.17 10.42 10.67
N HIS A 84 17.02 10.24 11.98
CA HIS A 84 16.65 8.95 12.60
C HIS A 84 15.15 8.80 12.87
N LYS A 85 14.42 9.92 12.91
CA LYS A 85 12.98 9.92 13.16
C LYS A 85 12.24 9.35 11.95
N ASN A 86 11.31 8.42 12.18
CA ASN A 86 10.60 7.67 11.13
C ASN A 86 11.55 6.98 10.14
N GLY A 87 12.78 6.69 10.58
CA GLY A 87 13.77 5.98 9.79
C GLY A 87 13.42 4.50 9.65
N ILE A 88 13.86 3.90 8.55
CA ILE A 88 13.68 2.47 8.25
C ILE A 88 14.23 1.57 9.36
N GLU A 89 15.25 2.02 10.10
CA GLU A 89 15.86 1.28 11.21
C GLU A 89 14.87 0.98 12.34
N ALA A 90 13.87 1.84 12.57
CA ALA A 90 12.93 1.70 13.68
C ALA A 90 12.19 0.36 13.63
N TRP A 91 11.76 -0.05 12.43
CA TRP A 91 11.04 -1.29 12.24
C TRP A 91 11.92 -2.53 12.02
N THR A 92 13.25 -2.37 11.87
CA THR A 92 14.17 -3.53 11.70
C THR A 92 14.27 -4.39 12.94
N THR A 93 13.89 -3.85 14.10
CA THR A 93 13.89 -4.55 15.38
C THR A 93 12.88 -5.71 15.43
N CYS A 94 11.79 -5.61 14.67
CA CYS A 94 10.72 -6.61 14.62
C CYS A 94 10.53 -7.23 13.22
N GLY A 95 10.88 -6.49 12.16
CA GLY A 95 10.59 -6.85 10.78
C GLY A 95 9.10 -6.73 10.42
N ILE A 96 8.78 -6.91 9.14
CA ILE A 96 7.40 -6.94 8.65
C ILE A 96 7.00 -8.40 8.44
N VAL A 97 6.35 -9.00 9.44
CA VAL A 97 5.96 -10.42 9.42
C VAL A 97 4.50 -10.55 9.86
N GLY A 98 3.64 -11.02 8.97
CA GLY A 98 2.21 -11.16 9.22
C GLY A 98 1.48 -11.91 8.12
N ARG A 99 0.15 -11.81 8.11
CA ARG A 99 -0.69 -12.42 7.07
C ARG A 99 -0.78 -11.50 5.87
N GLY A 100 -0.30 -11.94 4.70
CA GLY A 100 -0.43 -11.20 3.45
C GLY A 100 -1.69 -11.63 2.68
N ILE A 101 -2.43 -10.66 2.15
CA ILE A 101 -3.58 -10.90 1.26
C ILE A 101 -3.27 -10.36 -0.12
N LEU A 102 -3.28 -11.24 -1.12
CA LEU A 102 -3.14 -10.87 -2.53
C LEU A 102 -4.52 -10.62 -3.16
N ILE A 103 -4.69 -9.43 -3.73
CA ILE A 103 -5.83 -9.04 -4.56
C ILE A 103 -5.35 -9.00 -6.01
N ASP A 104 -5.77 -9.96 -6.82
CA ASP A 104 -5.37 -10.07 -8.22
C ASP A 104 -6.36 -9.36 -9.15
N TYR A 105 -6.18 -8.05 -9.30
CA TYR A 105 -7.04 -7.23 -10.16
C TYR A 105 -6.95 -7.64 -11.63
N VAL A 106 -5.78 -8.11 -12.06
CA VAL A 106 -5.50 -8.45 -13.46
C VAL A 106 -6.30 -9.67 -13.87
N ALA A 107 -6.24 -10.72 -13.06
CA ALA A 107 -7.03 -11.93 -13.29
C ALA A 107 -8.53 -11.63 -13.23
N TYR A 108 -8.95 -10.70 -12.36
CA TYR A 108 -10.32 -10.21 -12.31
C TYR A 108 -10.74 -9.48 -13.60
N ALA A 109 -9.96 -8.51 -14.04
CA ALA A 109 -10.22 -7.73 -15.25
C ALA A 109 -10.34 -8.62 -16.49
N GLN A 110 -9.47 -9.62 -16.63
CA GLN A 110 -9.52 -10.60 -17.73
C GLN A 110 -10.83 -11.39 -17.75
N ARG A 111 -11.25 -11.95 -16.61
CA ARG A 111 -12.52 -12.71 -16.53
C ARG A 111 -13.76 -11.85 -16.77
N ARG A 112 -13.68 -10.56 -16.46
CA ARG A 112 -14.78 -9.59 -16.65
C ARG A 112 -14.73 -8.90 -18.02
N ASN A 113 -13.75 -9.20 -18.87
CA ASN A 113 -13.52 -8.51 -20.14
C ASN A 113 -13.33 -6.99 -19.99
N ILE A 114 -12.70 -6.56 -18.90
CA ILE A 114 -12.37 -5.15 -18.66
C ILE A 114 -11.10 -4.82 -19.44
N SER A 115 -11.18 -3.82 -20.33
CA SER A 115 -10.01 -3.30 -21.04
C SER A 115 -9.09 -2.59 -20.06
N TYR A 116 -7.86 -3.09 -19.90
CA TYR A 116 -6.93 -2.67 -18.87
C TYR A 116 -5.50 -2.59 -19.40
N LEU A 117 -4.76 -1.56 -18.99
CA LEU A 117 -3.31 -1.43 -19.16
C LEU A 117 -2.71 -0.87 -17.86
N PRO A 118 -1.58 -1.43 -17.38
CA PRO A 118 -0.95 -0.96 -16.14
C PRO A 118 -0.35 0.46 -16.25
N VAL A 119 -0.16 0.94 -17.47
CA VAL A 119 0.43 2.25 -17.81
C VAL A 119 -0.58 3.28 -18.31
N SER A 120 -1.86 3.06 -18.05
CA SER A 120 -2.90 4.07 -18.24
C SER A 120 -3.50 4.47 -16.89
N ARG A 121 -4.18 5.62 -16.86
CA ARG A 121 -4.88 6.06 -15.65
C ARG A 121 -6.05 5.13 -15.34
N HIS A 122 -5.86 4.23 -14.38
CA HIS A 122 -6.87 3.28 -13.96
C HIS A 122 -6.93 3.15 -12.42
N GLY A 123 -8.06 3.54 -11.82
CA GLY A 123 -8.26 3.48 -10.38
C GLY A 123 -9.03 2.22 -9.98
N ILE A 124 -8.35 1.28 -9.32
CA ILE A 124 -8.94 0.07 -8.74
C ILE A 124 -9.72 0.49 -7.49
N SER A 125 -11.05 0.38 -7.53
CA SER A 125 -11.93 0.85 -6.47
C SER A 125 -11.99 -0.13 -5.29
N ILE A 126 -12.39 0.36 -4.11
CA ILE A 126 -12.55 -0.49 -2.92
C ILE A 126 -13.61 -1.56 -3.14
N GLU A 127 -14.71 -1.20 -3.79
CA GLU A 127 -15.80 -2.14 -4.12
C GLU A 127 -15.28 -3.30 -4.99
N THR A 128 -14.37 -2.99 -5.93
CA THR A 128 -13.74 -4.01 -6.77
C THR A 128 -12.78 -4.89 -5.95
N ILE A 129 -12.00 -4.30 -5.05
CA ILE A 129 -11.11 -5.05 -4.15
C ILE A 129 -11.92 -6.01 -3.26
N GLU A 130 -13.03 -5.55 -2.69
CA GLU A 130 -13.91 -6.37 -1.86
C GLU A 130 -14.65 -7.45 -2.67
N GLU A 131 -15.02 -7.17 -3.92
CA GLU A 131 -15.55 -8.19 -4.84
C GLU A 131 -14.51 -9.30 -5.09
N ILE A 132 -13.27 -8.93 -5.42
CA ILE A 132 -12.18 -9.89 -5.64
C ILE A 132 -11.93 -10.72 -4.39
N ALA A 133 -11.84 -10.09 -3.22
CA ALA A 133 -11.66 -10.80 -1.95
C ALA A 133 -12.78 -11.83 -1.72
N ARG A 134 -14.04 -11.45 -1.99
CA ARG A 134 -15.20 -12.33 -1.86
C ARG A 134 -15.15 -13.51 -2.83
N GLU A 135 -14.80 -13.28 -4.10
CA GLU A 135 -14.62 -14.36 -5.09
C GLU A 135 -13.49 -15.32 -4.71
N GLN A 136 -12.43 -14.81 -4.08
CA GLN A 136 -11.31 -15.61 -3.56
C GLN A 136 -11.63 -16.31 -2.23
N GLY A 137 -12.80 -16.06 -1.62
CA GLY A 137 -13.14 -16.58 -0.29
C GLY A 137 -12.29 -15.98 0.84
N VAL A 138 -11.74 -14.79 0.63
CA VAL A 138 -10.90 -14.08 1.61
C VAL A 138 -11.76 -13.19 2.50
N ILE A 139 -11.56 -13.36 3.81
CA ILE A 139 -12.07 -12.44 4.83
C ILE A 139 -10.89 -11.66 5.38
N PHE A 140 -10.93 -10.34 5.25
CA PHE A 140 -9.94 -9.44 5.83
C PHE A 140 -9.96 -9.52 7.35
N ARG A 141 -8.78 -9.51 7.96
CA ARG A 141 -8.56 -9.53 9.41
C ARG A 141 -7.64 -8.37 9.79
N GLN A 142 -7.69 -7.98 11.05
CA GLN A 142 -6.78 -6.98 11.60
C GLN A 142 -5.32 -7.43 11.42
N ALA A 143 -4.45 -6.48 11.10
CA ALA A 143 -3.03 -6.72 10.81
C ALA A 143 -2.73 -7.52 9.53
N ASP A 144 -3.70 -7.63 8.61
CA ASP A 144 -3.45 -8.10 7.25
C ASP A 144 -2.58 -7.11 6.48
N ILE A 145 -1.60 -7.61 5.72
CA ILE A 145 -0.84 -6.81 4.76
C ILE A 145 -1.53 -6.91 3.40
N LEU A 146 -2.04 -5.79 2.90
CA LEU A 146 -2.75 -5.75 1.62
C LEU A 146 -1.76 -5.68 0.46
N ILE A 147 -1.87 -6.60 -0.48
CA ILE A 147 -1.02 -6.64 -1.68
C ILE A 147 -1.92 -6.62 -2.91
N VAL A 148 -1.81 -5.58 -3.75
CA VAL A 148 -2.61 -5.45 -4.98
C VAL A 148 -1.74 -5.71 -6.20
N ARG A 149 -2.08 -6.74 -6.97
CA ARG A 149 -1.43 -7.04 -8.25
C ARG A 149 -2.14 -6.32 -9.39
N SER A 150 -1.37 -5.55 -10.15
CA SER A 150 -1.80 -4.70 -11.27
C SER A 150 -0.98 -4.95 -12.55
N GLU A 151 0.02 -5.82 -12.54
CA GLU A 151 0.84 -6.24 -13.70
C GLU A 151 1.83 -5.21 -14.25
N PHE A 152 2.13 -4.12 -13.54
CA PHE A 152 3.11 -3.13 -14.03
C PHE A 152 4.52 -3.72 -14.16
N VAL A 153 5.01 -4.50 -13.19
CA VAL A 153 6.35 -5.13 -13.27
C VAL A 153 6.47 -6.04 -14.49
N LYS A 154 5.46 -6.87 -14.75
CA LYS A 154 5.46 -7.77 -15.91
C LYS A 154 5.42 -6.99 -17.22
N TRP A 155 4.54 -5.99 -17.34
CA TRP A 155 4.54 -5.10 -18.50
C TRP A 155 5.92 -4.45 -18.69
N TYR A 156 6.55 -3.96 -17.62
CA TYR A 156 7.86 -3.34 -17.71
C TYR A 156 8.87 -4.35 -18.24
N GLU A 157 8.95 -5.56 -17.69
CA GLU A 157 9.90 -6.60 -18.13
C GLU A 157 9.71 -7.01 -19.60
N GLU A 158 8.47 -7.05 -20.09
CA GLU A 158 8.12 -7.45 -21.47
C GLU A 158 8.21 -6.30 -22.50
N ALA A 159 7.98 -5.04 -22.08
CA ALA A 159 7.95 -3.88 -22.97
C ALA A 159 9.34 -3.51 -23.52
N GLY A 160 9.37 -2.99 -24.75
CA GLY A 160 10.58 -2.45 -25.37
C GLY A 160 11.04 -1.14 -24.72
N ALA A 161 12.33 -0.80 -24.87
CA ALA A 161 12.89 0.41 -24.26
C ALA A 161 12.16 1.71 -24.68
N GLU A 162 11.79 1.82 -25.96
CA GLU A 162 11.06 2.98 -26.48
C GLU A 162 9.66 3.10 -25.87
N GLU A 163 8.93 1.99 -25.76
CA GLU A 163 7.61 1.93 -25.13
C GLU A 163 7.71 2.34 -23.65
N ARG A 164 8.68 1.79 -22.91
CA ARG A 164 8.94 2.18 -21.51
C ARG A 164 9.19 3.67 -21.39
N ILE A 165 10.03 4.23 -22.27
CA ILE A 165 10.35 5.66 -22.27
C ILE A 165 9.10 6.49 -22.56
N GLN A 166 8.30 6.11 -23.55
CA GLN A 166 7.09 6.84 -23.93
C GLN A 166 6.03 6.81 -22.83
N SER A 167 5.73 5.63 -22.28
CA SER A 167 4.74 5.48 -21.20
C SER A 167 5.17 6.21 -19.92
N VAL A 168 6.47 6.21 -19.60
CA VAL A 168 6.99 6.91 -18.41
C VAL A 168 7.12 8.42 -18.63
N LYS A 169 7.57 8.89 -19.81
CA LYS A 169 7.80 10.32 -20.09
C LYS A 169 6.53 11.09 -20.44
N ASN A 170 5.59 10.48 -21.17
CA ASN A 170 4.50 11.24 -21.79
C ASN A 170 3.18 11.23 -21.00
N ALA A 171 3.04 10.38 -19.98
CA ALA A 171 1.73 10.16 -19.36
C ALA A 171 1.67 10.53 -17.87
N HIS A 172 2.73 10.30 -17.07
CA HIS A 172 2.60 10.21 -15.60
C HIS A 172 1.42 9.31 -15.16
N GLU A 173 0.91 8.49 -16.08
CA GLU A 173 -0.26 7.68 -15.90
C GLU A 173 0.19 6.32 -15.40
N SER A 174 -0.49 5.84 -14.37
CA SER A 174 -0.31 4.49 -13.89
C SER A 174 -1.61 4.01 -13.28
N ALA A 175 -1.87 2.73 -13.48
CA ALA A 175 -2.91 2.05 -12.74
C ALA A 175 -2.52 1.99 -11.25
N GLY A 176 -3.49 1.69 -10.41
CA GLY A 176 -3.26 1.48 -8.99
C GLY A 176 -4.56 1.62 -8.20
N VAL A 177 -4.45 1.58 -6.88
CA VAL A 177 -5.61 1.78 -6.01
C VAL A 177 -6.18 3.18 -6.21
N LYS A 178 -7.51 3.28 -6.31
CA LYS A 178 -8.23 4.53 -6.53
C LYS A 178 -7.90 5.54 -5.43
N ARG A 179 -7.64 6.77 -5.85
CA ARG A 179 -7.30 7.91 -4.97
C ARG A 179 -8.56 8.66 -4.55
N CYS A 180 -9.04 8.39 -3.35
CA CYS A 180 -10.17 9.10 -2.73
C CYS A 180 -10.17 8.90 -1.20
N LYS A 181 -10.99 9.70 -0.50
CA LYS A 181 -11.22 9.58 0.94
C LYS A 181 -11.57 8.15 1.36
N GLU A 182 -12.49 7.54 0.63
CA GLU A 182 -12.99 6.18 0.89
C GLU A 182 -11.86 5.16 0.97
N THR A 183 -10.89 5.22 0.06
CA THR A 183 -9.70 4.34 0.10
C THR A 183 -8.88 4.55 1.37
N VAL A 184 -8.60 5.80 1.74
CA VAL A 184 -7.83 6.14 2.93
C VAL A 184 -8.54 5.64 4.19
N GLU A 185 -9.83 5.92 4.30
CA GLU A 185 -10.68 5.52 5.40
C GLU A 185 -10.79 3.99 5.50
N TRP A 186 -10.96 3.29 4.37
CA TRP A 186 -11.06 1.84 4.33
C TRP A 186 -9.76 1.15 4.76
N ILE A 187 -8.60 1.66 4.31
CA ILE A 187 -7.29 1.14 4.72
C ILE A 187 -7.09 1.31 6.24
N TRP A 188 -7.41 2.49 6.78
CA TRP A 188 -7.29 2.76 8.21
C TRP A 188 -8.24 1.89 9.05
N ASN A 189 -9.53 1.92 8.74
CA ASN A 189 -10.57 1.21 9.49
C ASN A 189 -10.43 -0.31 9.37
N GLY A 190 -9.86 -0.80 8.26
CA GLY A 190 -9.50 -2.21 8.07
C GLY A 190 -8.30 -2.66 8.92
N HIS A 191 -7.57 -1.71 9.52
CA HIS A 191 -6.37 -1.95 10.32
C HIS A 191 -5.28 -2.70 9.55
N PHE A 192 -5.10 -2.36 8.27
CA PHE A 192 -3.98 -2.83 7.48
C PHE A 192 -2.72 -2.09 7.94
N PRO A 193 -1.67 -2.78 8.42
CA PRO A 193 -0.46 -2.14 8.93
C PRO A 193 0.51 -1.75 7.81
N ALA A 194 0.31 -2.30 6.61
CA ALA A 194 1.09 -2.02 5.44
C ALA A 194 0.28 -2.34 4.18
N VAL A 195 0.58 -1.62 3.11
CA VAL A 195 0.05 -1.88 1.78
C VAL A 195 1.19 -2.01 0.79
N ALA A 196 1.02 -2.85 -0.22
CA ALA A 196 1.98 -3.05 -1.29
C ALA A 196 1.25 -3.23 -2.63
N GLY A 197 1.94 -2.92 -3.71
CA GLY A 197 1.51 -3.21 -5.06
C GLY A 197 2.70 -3.30 -5.99
N ASP A 198 2.48 -3.75 -7.20
CA ASP A 198 3.50 -3.87 -8.23
C ASP A 198 3.58 -2.65 -9.16
N THR A 199 2.90 -1.54 -8.81
CA THR A 199 2.98 -0.25 -9.51
C THR A 199 4.09 0.64 -8.92
N VAL A 200 4.34 1.78 -9.57
CA VAL A 200 5.34 2.75 -9.10
C VAL A 200 4.95 3.41 -7.77
N GLY A 201 3.66 3.65 -7.52
CA GLY A 201 3.20 4.49 -6.42
C GLY A 201 2.06 3.92 -5.56
N PHE A 202 1.73 2.63 -5.71
CA PHE A 202 0.56 1.93 -5.14
C PHE A 202 -0.80 2.49 -5.61
N GLY A 203 -1.04 3.79 -5.44
CA GLY A 203 -2.18 4.51 -5.96
C GLY A 203 -2.08 4.83 -7.45
N CYS A 204 -3.23 4.96 -8.12
CA CYS A 204 -3.28 5.36 -9.51
C CYS A 204 -2.77 6.80 -9.73
N SER A 205 -2.27 7.11 -10.92
CA SER A 205 -1.83 8.47 -11.29
C SER A 205 -2.30 8.81 -12.71
N PRO A 206 -2.57 10.08 -13.05
CA PRO A 206 -2.75 11.24 -12.16
C PRO A 206 -4.03 11.14 -11.33
N PRO A 207 -4.23 12.01 -10.31
CA PRO A 207 -5.53 12.10 -9.64
C PRO A 207 -6.64 12.42 -10.64
N ALA A 208 -7.89 12.04 -10.31
CA ALA A 208 -9.06 12.37 -11.15
C ALA A 208 -9.21 13.88 -11.37
N GLU A 209 -8.93 14.63 -10.31
CA GLU A 209 -9.01 16.08 -10.28
C GLU A 209 -7.62 16.67 -10.11
N LYS A 210 -7.34 17.73 -10.87
CA LYS A 210 -6.02 18.38 -10.94
C LYS A 210 -5.50 18.88 -9.58
N HIS A 211 -6.40 19.12 -8.62
CA HIS A 211 -6.09 19.61 -7.27
C HIS A 211 -6.64 18.69 -6.16
N SER A 212 -6.76 17.39 -6.44
CA SER A 212 -7.23 16.44 -5.43
C SER A 212 -6.25 16.36 -4.25
N GLU A 213 -6.76 16.56 -3.04
CA GLU A 213 -6.03 16.37 -1.78
C GLU A 213 -5.77 14.89 -1.43
N TRP A 214 -6.40 13.96 -2.15
CA TRP A 214 -6.32 12.52 -1.89
C TRP A 214 -5.09 11.89 -2.56
N VAL A 215 -3.91 12.38 -2.20
CA VAL A 215 -2.63 11.76 -2.54
C VAL A 215 -2.39 10.60 -1.55
N LEU A 216 -2.58 9.35 -1.98
CA LEU A 216 -2.46 8.20 -1.07
C LEU A 216 -1.09 8.13 -0.37
N HIS A 217 -0.02 8.55 -1.04
CA HIS A 217 1.32 8.60 -0.42
C HIS A 217 1.33 9.43 0.86
N ASP A 218 0.83 10.66 0.82
CA ASP A 218 0.86 11.59 1.95
C ASP A 218 -0.03 11.10 3.09
N TRP A 219 -1.23 10.61 2.76
CA TRP A 219 -2.19 10.12 3.74
C TRP A 219 -1.72 8.83 4.41
N LEU A 220 -1.23 7.86 3.63
CA LEU A 220 -0.79 6.58 4.17
C LEU A 220 0.47 6.73 5.01
N LEU A 221 1.40 7.62 4.67
CA LEU A 221 2.57 7.88 5.54
C LEU A 221 2.22 8.61 6.84
N ALA A 222 1.12 9.37 6.87
CA ALA A 222 0.64 10.04 8.07
C ALA A 222 -0.22 9.15 8.98
N LEU A 223 -0.79 8.08 8.40
CA LEU A 223 -1.67 7.12 9.07
C LEU A 223 -0.95 5.85 9.50
N LEU A 224 -0.18 5.25 8.58
CA LEU A 224 0.44 3.93 8.74
C LEU A 224 1.73 3.97 9.56
#